data_AF-A0A958SXU0-F1
#
_entry.id   AF-A0A958SXU0-F1
#
_cell.length_a   1.000
_cell.length_b   1.000
_cell.length_c   1.000
_cell.angle_alpha   90.00
_cell.angle_beta   90.00
_cell.angle_gamma   90.00
#
_symmetry.space_group_name_H-M   'P 1'
#
loop_
_entity.id
_entity.type
_entity.pdbx_description
1 polymer ?
#
loop_
_entity_poly.entity_id
_entity_poly.type
_entity_poly.pdbx_seq_one_letter_code
_entity_poly.pdbx_strand_id
1 'polypeptide(L)'
;GLELDWYLTDFGQTTNTIDYSVSSVEGTKVTLERIGLMPMPLDVTVTYDDGSTEAFLIPLRMMYGHKPTSSRVLNDWPWAYPTYTFETGKPIKSVVIDPKDLMADIDKSNNSK
;
A
#
# COMPACT_ATOMS: atom_id res chain seq x y z
N GLY A 1 -6.55 19.78 -8.50
CA GLY A 1 -5.07 19.68 -8.37
C GLY A 1 -4.78 18.81 -7.18
N LEU A 2 -3.73 17.99 -7.24
CA LEU A 2 -3.30 17.21 -6.07
C LEU A 2 -2.58 18.17 -5.11
N GLU A 3 -3.08 18.26 -3.88
CA GLU A 3 -2.46 19.05 -2.83
C GLU A 3 -1.18 18.32 -2.39
N LEU A 4 -0.02 18.83 -2.80
CA LEU A 4 1.32 18.25 -2.56
C LEU A 4 2.16 19.05 -1.56
N ASP A 5 1.62 20.16 -1.03
CA ASP A 5 2.34 21.03 -0.08
C ASP A 5 2.64 20.32 1.24
N TRP A 6 1.76 19.40 1.67
CA TRP A 6 2.01 18.55 2.84
C TRP A 6 3.21 17.61 2.62
N TYR A 7 3.37 17.06 1.40
CA TYR A 7 4.43 16.12 1.06
C TYR A 7 5.82 16.78 1.12
N LEU A 8 5.95 17.98 0.55
CA LEU A 8 7.20 18.75 0.53
C LEU A 8 7.65 19.19 1.93
N THR A 9 6.69 19.55 2.79
CA THR A 9 6.99 19.98 4.16
C THR A 9 7.43 18.81 5.04
N ASP A 10 6.72 17.68 4.95
CA ASP A 10 7.00 16.49 5.75
C ASP A 10 8.31 15.79 5.32
N PHE A 11 8.58 15.73 4.02
CA PHE A 11 9.82 15.15 3.46
C PHE A 11 11.07 16.00 3.76
N GLY A 12 10.92 17.33 3.87
CA GLY A 12 12.04 18.25 4.05
C GLY A 12 12.41 18.55 5.51
N GLN A 13 11.50 18.37 6.46
CA GLN A 13 11.70 18.81 7.86
C GLN A 13 11.71 17.67 8.90
N THR A 14 11.37 16.45 8.51
CA THR A 14 11.16 15.33 9.44
C THR A 14 11.97 14.12 9.02
N THR A 15 12.42 13.30 9.97
CA THR A 15 12.99 11.96 9.72
C THR A 15 11.90 10.94 9.41
N ASN A 16 10.83 11.38 8.73
CA ASN A 16 9.69 10.54 8.41
C ASN A 16 10.07 9.71 7.19
N THR A 17 10.13 8.41 7.41
CA THR A 17 10.45 7.45 6.36
C THR A 17 9.17 6.88 5.78
N ILE A 18 9.27 6.46 4.53
CA ILE A 18 8.24 5.66 3.89
C ILE A 18 8.64 4.20 4.11
N ASP A 19 7.84 3.47 4.89
CA ASP A 19 8.10 2.07 5.21
C ASP A 19 6.75 1.36 5.41
N TYR A 20 6.49 0.37 4.57
CA TYR A 20 5.27 -0.43 4.57
C TYR A 20 5.64 -1.90 4.54
N SER A 21 4.96 -2.71 5.34
CA SER A 21 5.27 -4.12 5.55
C SER A 21 4.02 -4.98 5.36
N VAL A 22 4.20 -6.17 4.77
CA VAL A 22 3.16 -7.20 4.79
C VAL A 22 3.21 -7.93 6.13
N SER A 23 2.39 -7.48 7.08
CA SER A 23 2.31 -8.04 8.42
C SER A 23 1.86 -9.51 8.40
N SER A 24 0.72 -9.81 7.78
CA SER A 24 0.19 -11.18 7.68
C SER A 24 -0.58 -11.45 6.39
N VAL A 25 -0.54 -12.70 5.96
CA VAL A 25 -1.35 -13.24 4.86
C VAL A 25 -1.97 -14.54 5.36
N GLU A 26 -3.28 -14.55 5.54
CA GLU A 26 -4.04 -15.66 6.10
C GLU A 26 -5.14 -16.09 5.12
N GLY A 27 -4.85 -17.08 4.28
CA GLY A 27 -5.78 -17.57 3.28
C GLY A 27 -6.16 -16.48 2.28
N THR A 28 -7.27 -15.80 2.51
CA THR A 28 -7.76 -14.68 1.68
C THR A 28 -7.59 -13.31 2.33
N LYS A 29 -7.08 -13.23 3.56
CA LYS A 29 -6.92 -11.96 4.28
C LYS A 29 -5.47 -11.49 4.23
N VAL A 30 -5.27 -10.23 3.87
CA VAL A 30 -3.97 -9.56 3.91
C VAL A 30 -4.03 -8.46 4.95
N THR A 31 -3.05 -8.44 5.85
CA THR A 31 -2.82 -7.33 6.77
C THR A 31 -1.52 -6.65 6.41
N LEU A 32 -1.63 -5.37 6.08
CA LEU A 32 -0.51 -4.47 5.85
C LEU A 32 -0.28 -3.64 7.11
N GLU A 33 0.97 -3.29 7.33
CA GLU A 33 1.41 -2.44 8.42
C GLU A 33 2.21 -1.28 7.86
N ARG A 34 1.96 -0.09 8.37
CA ARG A 34 2.71 1.11 8.06
C ARG A 34 3.64 1.40 9.22
N ILE A 35 4.93 1.23 8.99
CA ILE A 35 6.00 1.53 9.94
C ILE A 35 6.41 3.00 9.79
N GLY A 36 6.41 3.50 8.56
CA GLY A 36 6.73 4.87 8.21
C GLY A 36 5.69 5.88 8.67
N LEU A 37 6.14 7.08 9.05
CA LEU A 37 5.25 8.17 9.44
C LEU A 37 4.63 8.90 8.24
N MET A 38 5.15 8.68 7.03
CA MET A 38 4.69 9.35 5.83
C MET A 38 3.57 8.56 5.12
N PRO A 39 2.32 9.08 5.06
CA PRO A 39 1.24 8.43 4.34
C PRO A 39 1.48 8.51 2.82
N MET A 40 1.38 7.37 2.12
CA MET A 40 1.49 7.25 0.65
C MET A 40 0.36 6.36 0.12
N PRO A 41 -0.18 6.62 -1.08
CA PRO A 41 -1.04 5.65 -1.74
C PRO A 41 -0.21 4.41 -2.09
N LEU A 42 -0.78 3.22 -1.89
CA LEU A 42 -0.07 1.96 -2.12
C LEU A 42 -0.67 1.20 -3.27
N ASP A 43 0.20 0.75 -4.17
CA ASP A 43 -0.12 -0.27 -5.16
C ASP A 43 0.29 -1.63 -4.59
N VAL A 44 -0.66 -2.57 -4.53
CA VAL A 44 -0.45 -3.93 -4.00
C VAL A 44 -0.83 -4.91 -5.08
N THR A 45 0.06 -5.83 -5.43
CA THR A 45 -0.25 -6.93 -6.35
C THR A 45 -0.31 -8.22 -5.58
N VAL A 46 -1.46 -8.90 -5.69
CA VAL A 46 -1.69 -10.20 -5.08
C VAL A 46 -1.62 -11.26 -6.17
N THR A 47 -0.83 -12.30 -5.94
CA THR A 47 -0.82 -13.51 -6.75
C THR A 47 -1.57 -14.59 -5.99
N TYR A 48 -2.54 -15.21 -6.64
CA TYR A 48 -3.37 -16.26 -6.06
C TYR A 48 -2.81 -17.65 -6.33
N ASP A 49 -3.29 -18.64 -5.58
CA ASP A 49 -2.87 -20.04 -5.74
C ASP A 49 -3.19 -20.63 -7.12
N ASP A 50 -4.23 -20.12 -7.78
CA ASP A 50 -4.62 -20.50 -9.14
C ASP A 50 -3.70 -19.90 -10.23
N GLY A 51 -2.71 -19.10 -9.84
CA GLY A 51 -1.78 -18.42 -10.75
C GLY A 51 -2.33 -17.12 -11.34
N SER A 52 -3.55 -16.71 -11.00
CA SER A 52 -4.07 -15.40 -11.38
C SER A 52 -3.48 -14.29 -10.51
N THR A 53 -3.33 -13.09 -11.08
CA THR A 53 -2.83 -11.91 -10.37
C THR A 53 -3.89 -10.81 -10.38
N GLU A 54 -4.00 -10.09 -9.26
CA GLU A 54 -4.90 -8.94 -9.12
C GLU A 54 -4.13 -7.77 -8.51
N ALA A 55 -4.24 -6.62 -9.15
CA ALA A 55 -3.65 -5.38 -8.67
C ALA A 55 -4.70 -4.59 -7.89
N PHE A 56 -4.32 -4.14 -6.71
CA PHE A 56 -5.10 -3.35 -5.79
C PHE A 56 -4.44 -1.98 -5.60
N LEU A 57 -5.23 -0.92 -5.58
CA LEU A 57 -4.77 0.41 -5.23
C LEU A 57 -5.43 0.83 -3.92
N ILE A 58 -4.64 1.15 -2.91
CA ILE A 58 -5.10 1.68 -1.63
C ILE A 58 -4.92 3.20 -1.67
N PRO A 59 -6.00 3.97 -1.87
CA PRO A 59 -5.91 5.42 -1.94
C PRO A 59 -5.71 6.01 -0.55
N LEU A 60 -5.00 7.13 -0.48
CA LEU A 60 -5.02 7.99 0.70
C LEU A 60 -6.32 8.79 0.72
N ARG A 61 -6.96 8.83 1.89
CA ARG A 61 -8.14 9.66 2.12
C ARG A 61 -7.92 11.14 1.77
N MET A 62 -6.69 11.63 1.92
CA MET A 62 -6.33 13.03 1.63
C MET A 62 -6.25 13.35 0.13
N MET A 63 -6.16 12.36 -0.76
CA MET A 63 -6.00 12.64 -2.20
C MET A 63 -7.29 13.11 -2.88
N TYR A 64 -8.46 13.01 -2.22
CA TYR A 64 -9.78 13.42 -2.76
C TYR A 64 -9.97 13.06 -4.25
N GLY A 65 -9.48 11.88 -4.65
CA GLY A 65 -9.36 11.44 -6.03
C GLY A 65 -8.25 10.40 -6.20
N HIS A 66 -8.40 9.51 -7.17
CA HIS A 66 -7.38 8.56 -7.59
C HIS A 66 -7.11 8.73 -9.09
N LYS A 67 -5.89 8.43 -9.54
CA LYS A 67 -5.61 8.37 -10.98
C LYS A 67 -6.50 7.28 -11.59
N PRO A 68 -7.03 7.45 -12.83
CA PRO A 68 -7.72 6.37 -13.52
C PRO A 68 -6.75 5.21 -13.65
N THR A 69 -7.02 4.12 -12.93
CA THR A 69 -6.20 2.93 -12.90
C THR A 69 -7.06 1.71 -13.22
N SER A 70 -6.46 0.71 -13.84
CA SER A 70 -7.12 -0.59 -14.09
C SER A 70 -7.13 -1.47 -12.83
N SER A 71 -6.40 -1.07 -11.78
CA SER A 71 -6.34 -1.75 -10.49
C SER A 71 -7.65 -1.61 -9.71
N ARG A 72 -7.98 -2.62 -8.90
CA ARG A 72 -9.12 -2.58 -8.00
C ARG A 72 -8.85 -1.61 -6.86
N VAL A 73 -9.63 -0.54 -6.79
CA VAL A 73 -9.50 0.47 -5.73
C VAL A 73 -10.11 -0.09 -4.45
N LEU A 74 -9.30 -0.18 -3.39
CA LEU A 74 -9.72 -0.56 -2.06
C LEU A 74 -10.22 0.67 -1.27
N ASN A 75 -10.80 0.42 -0.09
CA ASN A 75 -11.24 1.50 0.80
C ASN A 75 -10.06 2.37 1.24
N ASP A 76 -10.33 3.62 1.56
CA ASP A 76 -9.30 4.54 2.04
C ASP A 76 -8.60 3.99 3.29
N TRP A 77 -7.27 4.08 3.33
CA TRP A 77 -6.49 3.77 4.52
C TRP A 77 -6.38 5.06 5.36
N PRO A 78 -7.05 5.16 6.52
CA PRO A 78 -6.93 6.33 7.36
C PRO A 78 -5.55 6.34 8.01
N TRP A 79 -4.84 7.47 7.90
CA TRP A 79 -3.48 7.62 8.44
C TRP A 79 -3.38 7.41 9.96
N ALA A 80 -4.49 7.49 10.69
CA ALA A 80 -4.54 7.26 12.13
C ALA A 80 -4.36 5.79 12.51
N TYR A 81 -4.60 4.85 11.58
CA TYR A 81 -4.44 3.42 11.83
C TYR A 81 -3.13 2.91 11.21
N PRO A 82 -2.22 2.34 12.01
CA PRO A 82 -0.95 1.81 11.51
C PRO A 82 -1.13 0.50 10.73
N THR A 83 -2.30 -0.15 10.82
CA THR A 83 -2.58 -1.41 10.13
C THR A 83 -3.78 -1.26 9.21
N TYR A 84 -3.74 -1.98 8.09
CA TYR A 84 -4.81 -2.04 7.12
C TYR A 84 -5.02 -3.48 6.67
N THR A 85 -6.24 -3.98 6.87
CA THR A 85 -6.60 -5.35 6.52
C THR A 85 -7.64 -5.33 5.42
N PHE A 86 -7.40 -6.11 4.37
CA PHE A 86 -8.37 -6.34 3.31
C PHE A 86 -8.48 -7.83 3.00
N GLU A 87 -9.64 -8.21 2.46
CA GLU A 87 -9.93 -9.58 2.05
C GLU A 87 -9.99 -9.67 0.53
N THR A 88 -9.36 -10.70 -0.01
CA THR A 88 -9.42 -11.09 -1.41
C THR A 88 -10.53 -12.12 -1.61
N GLY A 89 -11.00 -12.28 -2.84
CA GLY A 89 -12.00 -13.30 -3.17
C GLY A 89 -11.43 -14.72 -3.29
N LYS A 90 -10.10 -14.88 -3.21
CA LYS A 90 -9.37 -16.11 -3.53
C LYS A 90 -8.17 -16.32 -2.60
N PRO A 91 -7.77 -17.57 -2.35
CA PRO A 91 -6.59 -17.89 -1.54
C PRO A 91 -5.32 -17.32 -2.17
N ILE A 92 -4.52 -16.69 -1.34
CA ILE A 92 -3.36 -15.90 -1.71
C ILE A 92 -2.12 -16.76 -1.64
N LYS A 93 -1.32 -16.69 -2.72
CA LYS A 93 -0.03 -17.36 -2.82
C LYS A 93 1.11 -16.41 -2.45
N SER A 94 1.05 -15.17 -2.92
CA SER A 94 2.01 -14.14 -2.54
C SER A 94 1.41 -12.74 -2.67
N VAL A 95 1.96 -11.80 -1.90
CA VAL A 95 1.60 -10.39 -1.91
C VAL A 95 2.87 -9.58 -2.13
N VAL A 96 2.79 -8.61 -3.05
CA VAL A 96 3.88 -7.67 -3.33
C VAL A 96 3.36 -6.25 -3.23
N ILE A 97 3.94 -5.44 -2.35
CA ILE A 97 3.73 -4.00 -2.26
C ILE A 97 4.69 -3.30 -3.23
N ASP A 98 4.18 -2.32 -3.97
CA ASP A 98 4.89 -1.54 -4.99
C ASP A 98 5.74 -2.40 -5.95
N PRO A 99 5.12 -3.25 -6.80
CA PRO A 99 5.85 -4.08 -7.76
C PRO A 99 6.61 -3.27 -8.81
N LYS A 100 6.33 -1.95 -8.93
CA LYS A 100 7.00 -1.07 -9.88
C LYS A 100 8.26 -0.42 -9.31
N ASP A 101 8.51 -0.59 -8.01
CA ASP A 101 9.66 -0.02 -7.30
C ASP A 101 9.82 1.49 -7.56
N LEU A 102 8.68 2.19 -7.55
CA LEU A 102 8.61 3.63 -7.76
C LEU A 102 8.63 4.38 -6.41
N MET A 103 8.44 3.68 -5.29
CA MET A 103 8.55 4.23 -3.94
C MET A 103 9.99 4.11 -3.41
N ALA A 104 10.43 5.18 -2.75
CA ALA A 104 11.67 5.18 -1.97
C ALA A 104 11.45 4.49 -0.62
N ASP A 105 11.14 3.20 -0.66
CA ASP A 105 11.03 2.35 0.54
C ASP A 105 12.42 2.03 1.09
N ILE A 106 12.54 2.04 2.43
CA ILE A 106 13.79 1.76 3.13
C ILE A 106 14.10 0.26 3.14
N ASP A 107 13.10 -0.62 3.26
CA ASP A 107 13.29 -2.06 3.31
C ASP A 107 12.36 -2.82 2.37
N LYS A 108 12.74 -2.79 1.09
CA LYS A 108 12.09 -3.53 0.00
C LYS A 108 12.02 -5.04 0.23
N SER A 109 12.81 -5.59 1.15
CA SER A 109 12.81 -7.02 1.48
C SER A 109 11.52 -7.45 2.19
N ASN A 110 10.85 -6.53 2.89
CA ASN A 110 9.62 -6.79 3.63
C ASN A 110 8.34 -6.53 2.80
N ASN A 111 8.52 -6.08 1.56
CA ASN A 111 7.42 -5.71 0.66
C ASN A 111 6.84 -6.92 -0.07
N SER A 112 7.46 -8.09 0.05
CA SER A 112 7.01 -9.35 -0.57
C SER A 112 6.88 -10.47 0.46
N LYS A 113 5.72 -11.15 0.49
CA LYS A 113 5.45 -12.31 1.35
C LYS A 113 4.69 -13.40 0.60
#